data_AF-A0A069RBD4-F1
#
_entry.id   AF-A0A069RBD4-F1
#
_cell.length_a   1.000
_cell.length_b   1.000
_cell.length_c   1.000
_cell.angle_alpha   90.00
_cell.angle_beta   90.00
_cell.angle_gamma   90.00
#
_symmetry.space_group_name_H-M   'P 1'
#
loop_
_entity.id
_entity.type
_entity.pdbx_description
1 polymer ?
#
loop_
_entity_poly.entity_id
_entity_poly.type
_entity_poly.pdbx_seq_one_letter_code
_entity_poly.pdbx_strand_id
1 'polypeptide(L)'
;MAKRNRKMTDKKIERMIKEGRGQGSGADYKPWITIQDIASKGRSTRIKGIKTKRQHEFLSDMETNFFFLMEFSDRVSDIREQYPLLLLEETLFIAEKLGIKHPTDPKTRMPIVVTTDFLITIQDHNGQRLIARTIKEKQKLSKRTLDKFEIERRYWQKRGVYWGIVTEDEIDKVKANNIASIYVNSVSIFPKISVRKLPFSTENYA
;
A
#
# COMPACT_ATOMS: atom_id res chain seq x y z
N MET A 1 13.64 -14.21 21.18
CA MET A 1 13.02 -14.59 19.87
C MET A 1 14.11 -14.91 18.87
N ALA A 2 14.08 -16.09 18.23
CA ALA A 2 15.07 -16.48 17.21
C ALA A 2 15.06 -15.49 16.03
N LYS A 3 16.24 -15.11 15.54
CA LYS A 3 16.41 -14.17 14.42
C LYS A 3 15.87 -14.82 13.14
N ARG A 4 14.64 -14.45 12.73
CA ARG A 4 13.97 -15.00 11.54
C ARG A 4 14.84 -14.83 10.28
N ASN A 5 14.90 -15.90 9.47
CA ASN A 5 15.64 -15.90 8.21
C ASN A 5 14.88 -15.11 7.12
N ARG A 6 15.38 -13.92 6.80
CA ARG A 6 14.76 -13.00 5.82
C ARG A 6 15.28 -13.18 4.39
N LYS A 7 16.24 -14.07 4.14
CA LYS A 7 16.86 -14.28 2.81
C LYS A 7 15.80 -14.58 1.75
N MET A 8 15.92 -13.97 0.56
CA MET A 8 15.09 -14.29 -0.60
C MET A 8 15.71 -15.45 -1.42
N THR A 9 14.88 -16.42 -1.78
CA THR A 9 15.21 -17.56 -2.65
C THR A 9 14.04 -17.83 -3.60
N ASP A 10 14.26 -18.53 -4.71
CA ASP A 10 13.18 -18.85 -5.67
C ASP A 10 12.06 -19.63 -4.99
N LYS A 11 12.41 -20.65 -4.19
CA LYS A 11 11.45 -21.40 -3.37
C LYS A 11 10.62 -20.52 -2.45
N LYS A 12 11.19 -19.42 -1.92
CA LYS A 12 10.46 -18.48 -1.07
C LYS A 12 9.50 -17.62 -1.90
N ILE A 13 9.93 -17.14 -3.06
CA ILE A 13 9.08 -16.39 -4.00
C ILE A 13 7.90 -17.26 -4.45
N GLU A 14 8.16 -18.50 -4.89
CA GLU A 14 7.12 -19.46 -5.27
C GLU A 14 6.12 -19.72 -4.14
N ARG A 15 6.61 -19.90 -2.91
CA ARG A 15 5.75 -20.06 -1.73
C ARG A 15 4.87 -18.83 -1.50
N MET A 16 5.44 -17.62 -1.59
CA MET A 16 4.69 -16.36 -1.44
C MET A 16 3.59 -16.22 -2.50
N ILE A 17 3.88 -16.62 -3.75
CA ILE A 17 2.88 -16.65 -4.83
C ILE A 17 1.77 -17.66 -4.51
N LYS A 18 2.13 -18.87 -4.06
CA LYS A 18 1.16 -19.92 -3.65
C LYS A 18 0.29 -19.48 -2.46
N GLU A 19 0.80 -18.65 -1.57
CA GLU A 19 0.05 -18.05 -0.46
C GLU A 19 -0.94 -16.94 -0.92
N GLY A 20 -0.90 -16.57 -2.20
CA GLY A 20 -1.75 -15.55 -2.80
C GLY A 20 -1.25 -14.12 -2.57
N ARG A 21 0.02 -13.92 -2.22
CA ARG A 21 0.55 -12.56 -2.04
C ARG A 21 0.57 -11.79 -3.36
N GLY A 22 0.13 -10.54 -3.32
CA GLY A 22 -0.09 -9.68 -4.49
C GLY A 22 -1.39 -9.91 -5.22
N GLN A 23 -2.19 -10.91 -4.82
CA GLN A 23 -3.44 -11.27 -5.47
C GLN A 23 -4.64 -10.77 -4.65
N GLY A 24 -5.81 -10.71 -5.28
CA GLY A 24 -7.06 -10.23 -4.67
C GLY A 24 -7.27 -8.72 -4.79
N SER A 25 -8.40 -8.27 -4.24
CA SER A 25 -8.85 -6.88 -4.17
C SER A 25 -9.65 -6.66 -2.89
N GLY A 26 -9.72 -5.42 -2.41
CA GLY A 26 -10.50 -5.08 -1.21
C GLY A 26 -10.07 -5.91 0.00
N ALA A 27 -11.02 -6.66 0.57
CA ALA A 27 -10.80 -7.49 1.76
C ALA A 27 -9.86 -8.67 1.52
N ASP A 28 -9.81 -9.19 0.30
CA ASP A 28 -9.08 -10.42 -0.05
C ASP A 28 -7.64 -10.16 -0.47
N TYR A 29 -7.26 -8.89 -0.64
CA TYR A 29 -5.91 -8.55 -1.07
C TYR A 29 -4.88 -8.85 0.02
N LYS A 30 -3.77 -9.49 -0.39
CA LYS A 30 -2.62 -9.79 0.47
C LYS A 30 -1.38 -9.03 -0.01
N PRO A 31 -0.75 -8.15 0.80
CA PRO A 31 0.45 -7.42 0.38
C PRO A 31 1.64 -8.36 0.14
N TRP A 32 2.54 -7.99 -0.79
CA TRP A 32 3.74 -8.78 -1.05
C TRP A 32 4.69 -8.77 0.15
N ILE A 33 4.86 -7.60 0.74
CA ILE A 33 5.75 -7.35 1.87
C ILE A 33 4.89 -7.04 3.09
N THR A 34 5.20 -7.70 4.20
CA THR A 34 4.61 -7.44 5.51
C THR A 34 5.64 -6.84 6.45
N ILE A 35 5.22 -6.28 7.59
CA ILE A 35 6.15 -5.75 8.59
C ILE A 35 7.11 -6.82 9.14
N GLN A 36 6.77 -8.10 8.98
CA GLN A 36 7.62 -9.22 9.41
C GLN A 36 8.78 -9.49 8.45
N ASP A 37 8.62 -9.12 7.17
CA ASP A 37 9.58 -9.41 6.11
C ASP A 37 10.78 -8.47 6.11
N ILE A 38 10.63 -7.27 6.69
CA ILE A 38 11.66 -6.23 6.71
C ILE A 38 12.12 -5.96 8.15
N ALA A 39 13.40 -5.65 8.32
CA ALA A 39 13.88 -5.01 9.54
C ALA A 39 13.61 -3.51 9.40
N SER A 40 12.51 -3.02 9.98
CA SER A 40 12.13 -1.62 9.82
C SER A 40 13.24 -0.73 10.40
N LYS A 41 13.59 0.34 9.68
CA LYS A 41 14.45 1.41 10.20
C LYS A 41 13.64 2.54 10.86
N GLY A 42 12.31 2.47 10.75
CA GLY A 42 11.36 3.43 11.30
C GLY A 42 10.13 2.71 11.87
N ARG A 43 9.09 3.49 12.18
CA ARG A 43 7.82 2.98 12.71
C ARG A 43 7.05 2.24 11.61
N SER A 44 6.76 0.98 11.88
CA SER A 44 5.78 0.20 11.12
C SER A 44 4.42 0.28 11.81
N THR A 45 3.34 0.20 11.05
CA THR A 45 1.97 0.34 11.59
C THR A 45 1.03 -0.68 10.96
N ARG A 46 0.10 -1.19 11.77
CA ARG A 46 -1.01 -2.03 11.34
C ARG A 46 -2.32 -1.29 11.57
N ILE A 47 -3.11 -1.11 10.51
CA ILE A 47 -4.34 -0.33 10.58
C ILE A 47 -5.44 -1.12 9.87
N LYS A 48 -6.61 -1.26 10.50
CA LYS A 48 -7.78 -1.87 9.85
C LYS A 48 -8.43 -0.84 8.93
N GLY A 49 -8.51 -1.12 7.63
CA GLY A 49 -9.20 -0.32 6.61
C GLY A 49 -10.73 -0.29 6.83
N ILE A 50 -11.36 0.86 6.68
CA ILE A 50 -12.83 1.02 6.69
C ILE A 50 -13.38 0.62 5.31
N LYS A 51 -12.73 1.04 4.21
CA LYS A 51 -13.14 0.72 2.83
C LYS A 51 -12.94 -0.75 2.51
N THR A 52 -11.76 -1.29 2.82
CA THR A 52 -11.35 -2.65 2.45
C THR A 52 -11.71 -3.69 3.52
N LYS A 53 -12.05 -3.28 4.75
CA LYS A 53 -12.33 -4.14 5.91
C LYS A 53 -11.20 -5.09 6.32
N ARG A 54 -9.98 -4.95 5.76
CA ARG A 54 -8.80 -5.75 6.11
C ARG A 54 -7.77 -4.94 6.89
N GLN A 55 -6.80 -5.64 7.48
CA GLN A 55 -5.62 -4.99 8.05
C GLN A 55 -4.64 -4.63 6.92
N HIS A 56 -4.26 -3.36 6.88
CA HIS A 56 -3.15 -2.85 6.09
C HIS A 56 -1.87 -2.83 6.92
N GLU A 57 -0.73 -3.00 6.26
CA GLU A 57 0.59 -2.99 6.88
C GLU A 57 1.51 -1.96 6.22
N PHE A 58 1.91 -0.93 6.99
CA PHE A 58 2.77 0.14 6.51
C PHE A 58 4.15 0.08 7.17
N LEU A 59 5.16 0.48 6.40
CA LEU A 59 6.57 0.37 6.76
C LEU A 59 7.18 1.73 7.15
N SER A 60 6.41 2.80 7.04
CA SER A 60 6.79 4.16 7.42
C SER A 60 5.59 5.04 7.82
N ASP A 61 5.89 6.15 8.49
CA ASP A 61 4.88 7.15 8.85
C ASP A 61 4.32 7.88 7.63
N MET A 62 5.14 8.09 6.60
CA MET A 62 4.66 8.70 5.35
C MET A 62 3.66 7.80 4.63
N GLU A 63 3.92 6.49 4.57
CA GLU A 63 2.95 5.53 4.05
C GLU A 63 1.65 5.55 4.85
N THR A 64 1.75 5.58 6.18
CA THR A 64 0.58 5.66 7.07
C THR A 64 -0.23 6.94 6.84
N ASN A 65 0.42 8.09 6.74
CA ASN A 65 -0.24 9.37 6.50
C ASN A 65 -0.89 9.41 5.11
N PHE A 66 -0.18 8.91 4.09
CA PHE A 66 -0.72 8.80 2.75
C PHE A 66 -1.94 7.88 2.68
N PHE A 67 -1.89 6.74 3.40
CA PHE A 67 -3.03 5.84 3.54
C PHE A 67 -4.25 6.57 4.08
N PHE A 68 -4.13 7.34 5.17
CA PHE A 68 -5.28 8.07 5.72
C PHE A 68 -5.90 9.06 4.72
N LEU A 69 -5.09 9.74 3.91
CA LEU A 69 -5.61 10.63 2.86
C LEU A 69 -6.38 9.85 1.78
N MET A 70 -5.89 8.67 1.39
CA MET A 70 -6.56 7.83 0.39
C MET A 70 -7.83 7.17 0.96
N GLU A 71 -7.75 6.70 2.20
CA GLU A 71 -8.85 6.07 2.93
C GLU A 71 -9.98 7.06 3.24
N PHE A 72 -9.68 8.37 3.35
CA PHE A 72 -10.71 9.40 3.52
C PHE A 72 -11.35 9.85 2.19
N SER A 73 -10.69 9.63 1.06
CA SER A 73 -11.19 10.09 -0.24
C SER A 73 -12.39 9.27 -0.72
N ASP A 74 -13.52 9.93 -1.03
CA ASP A 74 -14.70 9.27 -1.61
C ASP A 74 -14.45 8.68 -2.99
N ARG A 75 -13.43 9.17 -3.69
CA ARG A 75 -13.04 8.68 -5.01
C ARG A 75 -12.25 7.38 -4.94
N VAL A 76 -11.74 6.99 -3.78
CA VAL A 76 -10.94 5.76 -3.63
C VAL A 76 -11.85 4.62 -3.19
N SER A 77 -11.84 3.50 -3.92
CA SER A 77 -12.64 2.31 -3.61
C SER A 77 -11.81 1.13 -3.11
N ASP A 78 -10.53 1.06 -3.49
CA ASP A 78 -9.62 0.01 -3.04
C ASP A 78 -8.19 0.54 -2.93
N ILE A 79 -7.45 0.01 -1.95
CA ILE A 79 -6.07 0.37 -1.65
C ILE A 79 -5.31 -0.94 -1.49
N ARG A 80 -4.28 -1.15 -2.32
CA ARG A 80 -3.43 -2.34 -2.29
C ARG A 80 -1.99 -1.92 -2.06
N GLU A 81 -1.55 -2.01 -0.80
CA GLU A 81 -0.19 -1.67 -0.42
C GLU A 81 0.82 -2.75 -0.81
N GLN A 82 2.08 -2.35 -1.00
CA GLN A 82 3.19 -3.25 -1.28
C GLN A 82 2.89 -4.19 -2.45
N TYR A 83 2.39 -3.62 -3.55
CA TYR A 83 1.89 -4.36 -4.71
C TYR A 83 3.05 -4.92 -5.55
N PRO A 84 3.13 -6.25 -5.77
CA PRO A 84 4.26 -6.84 -6.46
C PRO A 84 4.15 -6.73 -7.98
N LEU A 85 5.28 -6.43 -8.61
CA LEU A 85 5.48 -6.52 -10.04
C LEU A 85 5.93 -7.96 -10.34
N LEU A 86 4.98 -8.90 -10.37
CA LEU A 86 5.22 -10.34 -10.35
C LEU A 86 6.00 -10.88 -11.56
N LEU A 87 5.93 -10.21 -12.72
CA LEU A 87 6.70 -10.58 -13.90
C LEU A 87 8.15 -10.11 -13.74
N LEU A 88 8.93 -10.86 -12.95
CA LEU A 88 10.33 -10.55 -12.65
C LEU A 88 11.20 -10.45 -13.92
N GLU A 89 10.92 -11.29 -14.91
CA GLU A 89 11.57 -11.24 -16.23
C GLU A 89 11.33 -9.89 -16.92
N GLU A 90 10.13 -9.33 -16.79
CA GLU A 90 9.81 -8.02 -17.36
C GLU A 90 10.57 -6.90 -16.65
N THR A 91 10.66 -6.93 -15.31
CA THR A 91 11.42 -5.91 -14.58
C THR A 91 12.92 -6.03 -14.81
N LEU A 92 13.44 -7.26 -14.98
CA LEU A 92 14.83 -7.52 -15.39
C LEU A 92 15.11 -6.98 -16.78
N PHE A 93 14.23 -7.27 -17.75
CA PHE A 93 14.34 -6.76 -19.12
C PHE A 93 14.30 -5.23 -19.18
N ILE A 94 13.39 -4.60 -18.42
CA ILE A 94 13.34 -3.14 -18.30
C ILE A 94 14.66 -2.61 -17.74
N ALA A 95 15.18 -3.21 -16.67
CA ALA A 95 16.44 -2.79 -16.05
C ALA A 95 17.63 -2.89 -17.04
N GLU A 96 17.71 -3.99 -17.78
CA GLU A 96 18.72 -4.22 -18.82
C GLU A 96 18.64 -3.15 -19.92
N LYS A 97 17.44 -2.91 -20.47
CA LYS A 97 17.23 -1.90 -21.53
C LYS A 97 17.59 -0.48 -21.09
N LEU A 98 17.49 -0.19 -19.80
CA LEU A 98 17.84 1.10 -19.24
C LEU A 98 19.31 1.20 -18.81
N GLY A 99 20.08 0.10 -18.86
CA GLY A 99 21.44 0.05 -18.30
C GLY A 99 21.46 0.19 -16.78
N ILE A 100 20.36 -0.14 -16.10
CA ILE A 100 20.19 0.00 -14.66
C ILE A 100 20.38 -1.35 -13.98
N LYS A 101 21.14 -1.38 -12.88
CA LYS A 101 21.25 -2.59 -12.06
C LYS A 101 19.91 -2.95 -11.42
N HIS A 102 19.36 -4.12 -11.69
CA HIS A 102 18.13 -4.58 -11.03
C HIS A 102 18.27 -4.66 -9.50
N PRO A 103 17.22 -4.39 -8.71
CA PRO A 103 17.21 -4.67 -7.27
C PRO A 103 17.51 -6.14 -6.96
N THR A 104 18.37 -6.39 -5.97
CA THR A 104 18.73 -7.74 -5.53
C THR A 104 18.71 -7.85 -4.01
N ASP A 105 18.47 -9.04 -3.48
CA ASP A 105 18.61 -9.34 -2.05
C ASP A 105 20.08 -9.13 -1.64
N PRO A 106 20.37 -8.35 -0.58
CA PRO A 106 21.75 -8.07 -0.19
C PRO A 106 22.57 -9.29 0.22
N LYS A 107 21.92 -10.37 0.67
CA LYS A 107 22.55 -11.58 1.20
C LYS A 107 22.69 -12.65 0.12
N THR A 108 21.66 -12.87 -0.69
CA THR A 108 21.67 -13.92 -1.73
C THR A 108 22.06 -13.40 -3.11
N ARG A 109 22.12 -12.07 -3.30
CA ARG A 109 22.35 -11.39 -4.59
C ARG A 109 21.32 -11.73 -5.68
N MET A 110 20.27 -12.47 -5.34
CA MET A 110 19.21 -12.79 -6.27
C MET A 110 18.35 -11.58 -6.59
N PRO A 111 17.88 -11.42 -7.83
CA PRO A 111 16.85 -10.45 -8.17
C PRO A 111 15.63 -10.59 -7.26
N ILE A 112 15.11 -9.46 -6.76
CA ILE A 112 13.91 -9.46 -5.92
C ILE A 112 12.72 -8.95 -6.74
N VAL A 113 11.52 -9.47 -6.44
CA VAL A 113 10.28 -8.90 -6.94
C VAL A 113 10.19 -7.45 -6.49
N VAL A 114 10.12 -6.53 -7.46
CA VAL A 114 9.93 -5.10 -7.22
C VAL A 114 8.50 -4.89 -6.72
N THR A 115 8.31 -3.96 -5.80
CA THR A 115 6.99 -3.60 -5.27
C THR A 115 6.74 -2.11 -5.46
N THR A 116 5.50 -1.76 -5.77
CA THR A 116 5.00 -0.39 -5.68
C THR A 116 4.26 -0.22 -4.36
N ASP A 117 4.50 0.90 -3.66
CA ASP A 117 3.98 1.08 -2.31
C ASP A 117 2.45 1.09 -2.26
N PHE A 118 1.78 1.70 -3.24
CA PHE A 118 0.33 1.75 -3.33
C PHE A 118 -0.16 1.57 -4.77
N LEU A 119 -1.00 0.56 -4.99
CA LEU A 119 -1.89 0.47 -6.15
C LEU A 119 -3.31 0.81 -5.71
N ILE A 120 -3.86 1.90 -6.25
CA ILE A 120 -5.11 2.49 -5.79
C ILE A 120 -6.13 2.39 -6.89
N THR A 121 -7.33 1.97 -6.54
CA THR A 121 -8.49 1.98 -7.42
C THR A 121 -9.29 3.25 -7.18
N ILE A 122 -9.38 4.09 -8.20
CA ILE A 122 -10.07 5.37 -8.17
C ILE A 122 -11.34 5.28 -9.03
N GLN A 123 -12.44 5.76 -8.49
CA GLN A 123 -13.66 6.06 -9.20
C GLN A 123 -13.63 7.53 -9.67
N ASP A 124 -13.88 7.73 -10.96
CA ASP A 124 -14.15 9.03 -11.54
C ASP A 124 -15.38 9.00 -12.45
N HIS A 125 -15.68 10.11 -13.10
CA HIS A 125 -16.82 10.25 -14.00
C HIS A 125 -16.71 9.36 -15.24
N ASN A 126 -15.49 8.92 -15.61
CA ASN A 126 -15.23 8.03 -16.74
C ASN A 126 -15.17 6.55 -16.30
N GLY A 127 -15.44 6.26 -15.03
CA GLY A 127 -15.47 4.92 -14.48
C GLY A 127 -14.33 4.65 -13.51
N GLN A 128 -13.97 3.38 -13.41
CA GLN A 128 -12.94 2.92 -12.48
C GLN A 128 -11.58 2.85 -13.19
N ARG A 129 -10.54 3.40 -12.55
CA ARG A 129 -9.17 3.30 -13.05
C ARG A 129 -8.16 3.05 -11.93
N LEU A 130 -7.02 2.51 -12.32
CA LEU A 130 -5.89 2.27 -11.42
C LEU A 130 -4.88 3.41 -11.48
N ILE A 131 -4.32 3.75 -10.32
CA ILE A 131 -3.11 4.58 -10.23
C ILE A 131 -2.08 3.91 -9.31
N ALA A 132 -0.81 4.12 -9.60
CA ALA A 132 0.31 3.58 -8.85
C ALA A 132 1.08 4.71 -8.18
N ARG A 133 1.41 4.57 -6.88
CA ARG A 133 2.18 5.57 -6.12
C ARG A 133 3.30 4.91 -5.35
N THR A 134 4.48 5.51 -5.44
CA THR A 134 5.66 5.13 -4.65
C THR A 134 5.98 6.28 -3.70
N ILE A 135 6.11 5.98 -2.42
CA ILE A 135 6.27 6.97 -1.35
C ILE A 135 7.75 7.10 -1.01
N LYS A 136 8.27 8.32 -1.04
CA LYS A 136 9.67 8.55 -0.68
C LYS A 136 9.94 9.95 -0.19
N GLU A 137 10.68 10.06 0.91
CA GLU A 137 11.23 11.36 1.33
C GLU A 137 12.09 11.96 0.23
N LYS A 138 11.91 13.25 -0.04
CA LYS A 138 12.63 13.99 -1.08
C LYS A 138 14.14 13.89 -0.91
N GLN A 139 14.62 14.03 0.32
CA GLN A 139 16.05 13.86 0.67
C GLN A 139 16.60 12.45 0.41
N LYS A 140 15.74 11.42 0.26
CA LYS A 140 16.13 10.03 -0.02
C LYS A 140 16.03 9.66 -1.52
N LEU A 141 15.74 10.62 -2.39
CA LEU A 141 15.73 10.47 -3.84
C LEU A 141 17.14 10.50 -4.44
N SER A 142 18.00 9.58 -4.00
CA SER A 142 19.30 9.37 -4.62
C SER A 142 19.18 8.89 -6.07
N LYS A 143 20.24 9.03 -6.87
CA LYS A 143 20.32 8.46 -8.23
C LYS A 143 19.92 6.98 -8.26
N ARG A 144 20.44 6.19 -7.32
CA ARG A 144 20.09 4.76 -7.19
C ARG A 144 18.62 4.53 -6.85
N THR A 145 17.99 5.42 -6.08
CA THR A 145 16.54 5.36 -5.78
C THR A 145 15.75 5.62 -7.05
N LEU A 146 16.07 6.71 -7.77
CA LEU A 146 15.40 7.10 -9.01
C LEU A 146 15.54 6.03 -10.10
N ASP A 147 16.69 5.37 -10.20
CA ASP A 147 16.90 4.27 -11.14
C ASP A 147 15.94 3.11 -10.89
N LYS A 148 15.64 2.79 -9.62
CA LYS A 148 14.65 1.75 -9.28
C LYS A 148 13.23 2.19 -9.65
N PHE A 149 12.93 3.45 -9.39
CA PHE A 149 11.63 4.03 -9.70
C PHE A 149 11.37 4.11 -11.21
N GLU A 150 12.40 4.30 -12.03
CA GLU A 150 12.26 4.25 -13.48
C GLU A 150 11.84 2.85 -13.96
N ILE A 151 12.30 1.77 -13.31
CA ILE A 151 11.83 0.40 -13.61
C ILE A 151 10.33 0.29 -13.33
N GLU A 152 9.86 0.75 -12.16
CA GLU A 152 8.43 0.77 -11.81
C GLU A 152 7.62 1.62 -12.80
N ARG A 153 8.10 2.82 -13.13
CA ARG A 153 7.44 3.74 -14.05
C ARG A 153 7.24 3.11 -15.42
N ARG A 154 8.27 2.47 -15.99
CA ARG A 154 8.17 1.76 -17.29
C ARG A 154 7.20 0.58 -17.23
N TYR A 155 7.23 -0.18 -16.13
CA TYR A 155 6.33 -1.31 -15.92
C TYR A 155 4.85 -0.87 -15.94
N TRP A 156 4.52 0.22 -15.24
CA TRP A 156 3.16 0.76 -15.18
C TRP A 156 2.76 1.52 -16.45
N GLN A 157 3.69 2.24 -17.08
CA GLN A 157 3.45 2.94 -18.34
C GLN A 157 2.96 1.97 -19.44
N LYS A 158 3.58 0.80 -19.56
CA LYS A 158 3.16 -0.24 -20.52
C LYS A 158 1.74 -0.76 -20.27
N ARG A 159 1.21 -0.60 -19.06
CA ARG A 159 -0.14 -1.00 -18.65
C ARG A 159 -1.15 0.15 -18.67
N GLY A 160 -0.74 1.34 -19.13
CA GLY A 160 -1.60 2.53 -19.10
C GLY A 160 -1.95 3.02 -17.69
N VAL A 161 -1.24 2.55 -16.65
CA VAL A 161 -1.49 2.93 -15.27
C VAL A 161 -0.64 4.16 -14.93
N TYR A 162 -1.29 5.21 -14.45
CA TYR A 162 -0.57 6.43 -14.09
C TYR A 162 0.24 6.22 -12.81
N TRP A 163 1.56 6.23 -12.96
CA TRP A 163 2.52 6.10 -11.87
C TRP A 163 3.07 7.47 -11.43
N GLY A 164 3.33 7.65 -10.14
CA GLY A 164 3.94 8.88 -9.62
C GLY A 164 4.64 8.68 -8.27
N ILE A 165 5.59 9.56 -7.97
CA ILE A 165 6.26 9.63 -6.67
C ILE A 165 5.45 10.57 -5.77
N VAL A 166 5.29 10.17 -4.51
CA VAL A 166 4.70 11.02 -3.45
C VAL A 166 5.79 11.24 -2.42
N THR A 167 6.11 12.50 -2.19
CA THR A 167 7.03 12.96 -1.16
C THR A 167 6.26 13.60 -0.01
N GLU A 168 6.99 14.11 0.97
CA GLU A 168 6.42 14.86 2.08
C GLU A 168 5.72 16.15 1.64
N ASP A 169 6.06 16.68 0.46
CA ASP A 169 5.48 17.91 -0.11
C ASP A 169 4.03 17.65 -0.58
N GLU A 170 3.69 16.43 -1.00
CA GLU A 170 2.33 16.05 -1.44
C GLU A 170 1.45 15.50 -0.30
N ILE A 171 1.97 15.38 0.92
CA ILE A 171 1.25 14.86 2.08
C ILE A 171 0.99 15.99 3.07
N ASP A 172 -0.24 16.50 3.09
CA ASP A 172 -0.71 17.38 4.16
C ASP A 172 -0.78 16.59 5.48
N LYS A 173 0.26 16.75 6.30
CA LYS A 173 0.40 16.06 7.59
C LYS A 173 -0.67 16.46 8.58
N VAL A 174 -1.13 17.71 8.56
CA VAL A 174 -2.18 18.18 9.48
C VAL A 174 -3.48 17.49 9.14
N LYS A 175 -3.85 17.47 7.86
CA LYS A 175 -5.04 16.75 7.39
C LYS A 175 -4.95 15.25 7.69
N ALA A 176 -3.82 14.62 7.39
CA ALA A 176 -3.61 13.19 7.66
C ALA A 176 -3.74 12.86 9.16
N ASN A 177 -3.15 13.69 10.04
CA ASN A 177 -3.25 13.50 11.49
C ASN A 177 -4.69 13.70 12.00
N ASN A 178 -5.40 14.72 11.52
CA ASN A 178 -6.80 14.94 11.89
C ASN A 178 -7.69 13.77 11.46
N ILE A 179 -7.51 13.25 10.24
CA ILE A 179 -8.19 12.04 9.78
C ILE A 179 -7.83 10.86 10.67
N ALA A 180 -6.54 10.66 10.98
CA ALA A 180 -6.10 9.57 11.84
C ALA A 180 -6.76 9.61 13.22
N SER A 181 -6.90 10.80 13.83
CA SER A 181 -7.59 10.97 15.11
C SER A 181 -9.06 10.57 15.04
N ILE A 182 -9.79 10.99 14.01
CA ILE A 182 -11.19 10.59 13.79
C ILE A 182 -11.26 9.08 13.53
N TYR A 183 -10.33 8.56 12.73
CA TYR A 183 -10.28 7.16 12.35
C TYR A 183 -10.12 6.24 13.55
N VAL A 184 -9.13 6.51 14.41
CA VAL A 184 -8.91 5.74 15.64
C VAL A 184 -10.14 5.81 16.53
N ASN A 185 -10.71 6.99 16.73
CA ASN A 185 -11.92 7.15 17.54
C ASN A 185 -13.10 6.38 16.94
N SER A 186 -13.30 6.43 15.62
CA SER A 186 -14.41 5.72 14.97
C SER A 186 -14.27 4.20 15.06
N VAL A 187 -13.04 3.66 14.97
CA VAL A 187 -12.77 2.22 15.13
C VAL A 187 -12.91 1.80 16.61
N SER A 188 -12.59 2.69 17.55
CA SER A 188 -12.77 2.49 18.99
C SER A 188 -14.21 2.68 19.48
N ILE A 189 -15.09 3.38 18.74
CA ILE A 189 -16.50 3.68 19.09
C ILE A 189 -17.49 2.63 18.52
N PHE A 190 -17.00 1.53 17.93
CA PHE A 190 -17.82 0.33 17.69
C PHE A 190 -17.76 -0.75 18.80
N PRO A 191 -17.74 -0.47 20.13
CA PRO A 191 -18.25 -1.45 21.08
C PRO A 191 -19.77 -1.36 21.03
N LYS A 192 -20.42 -2.30 20.33
CA LYS A 192 -21.87 -2.61 20.38
C LYS A 192 -22.74 -1.48 20.95
N ILE A 193 -23.02 -0.43 20.17
CA ILE A 193 -24.18 0.41 20.47
C ILE A 193 -25.40 -0.45 20.12
N SER A 194 -25.93 -1.16 21.12
CA SER A 194 -27.27 -1.71 21.06
C SER A 194 -28.21 -0.52 20.96
N VAL A 195 -28.80 -0.31 19.78
CA VAL A 195 -29.85 0.67 19.59
C VAL A 195 -31.04 0.19 20.42
N ARG A 196 -31.15 0.64 21.67
CA ARG A 196 -32.42 0.60 22.38
C ARG A 196 -33.37 1.45 21.55
N LYS A 197 -34.42 0.82 21.01
CA LYS A 197 -35.54 1.50 20.36
C LYS A 197 -35.95 2.67 21.25
N LEU A 198 -35.76 3.90 20.76
CA LEU A 198 -36.43 5.05 21.34
C LEU A 198 -37.93 4.82 21.16
N PRO A 199 -38.75 4.96 22.22
CA PRO A 199 -40.19 4.91 22.06
C PRO A 199 -40.61 6.12 21.25
N PHE A 200 -41.11 5.88 20.04
CA PHE A 200 -41.94 6.87 19.35
C PHE A 200 -43.21 7.04 20.18
N SER A 201 -43.28 8.11 20.97
CA SER A 201 -44.54 8.61 21.49
C SER A 201 -45.31 9.21 20.32
N THR A 202 -46.36 8.52 19.88
CA THR A 202 -47.40 9.09 19.03
C THR A 202 -48.16 10.11 19.87
N GLU A 203 -47.79 11.39 19.78
CA GLU A 203 -48.71 12.46 20.12
C GLU A 203 -49.58 12.73 18.90
N ASN A 204 -50.87 12.49 19.09
CA ASN A 204 -51.93 12.75 18.15
C ASN A 204 -51.99 14.25 17.84
N TYR A 205 -51.79 14.60 16.58
CA TYR A 205 -52.40 15.78 15.98
C TYR A 205 -53.63 15.30 15.20
N ALA A 206 -54.79 15.39 15.86
CA ALA A 206 -56.12 15.63 15.29
C ALA A 206 -57.12 15.77 16.45
#